data_AF-A0A378IMD9-F1
#
_entry.id   AF-A0A378IMD9-F1
#
_cell.length_a   1.000
_cell.length_b   1.000
_cell.length_c   1.000
_cell.angle_alpha   90.00
_cell.angle_beta   90.00
_cell.angle_gamma   90.00
#
_symmetry.space_group_name_H-M   'P 1'
#
loop_
_entity.id
_entity.type
_entity.pdbx_description
1 polymer ?
#
loop_
_entity_poly.entity_id
_entity_poly.type
_entity_poly.pdbx_seq_one_letter_code
_entity_poly.pdbx_strand_id
1 'polypeptide(L)'
;MPAFTYLCKNVHISVAHNTVTLYVPKTVPWYSLYQQIMQANYYGSTQAILKPIWPLHIYNPFDPQDPFVKRLSPVHPVHREYPDHEYYHDDALDREATHFHMKFTRNISAQDFDVFLTILVEKDIIDRNEKEACFIAFIHASQDAVSKFYDELAVVQLKAFALREKTKTNPQTYQKAADAAVELYDTLKNEAKTYFNNKNAKNYELFRSNCKKAIKKASIELKNHRGWGDVLLNVTAAILGLGVFYAVALGINYAWTHGEHLFFHCDTDSIKKIKKLEEAQSALLRI
;
A
#
# COMPACT_ATOMS: atom_id res chain seq x y z
N MET A 1 0.26 -2.80 7.46
CA MET A 1 -0.81 -2.64 6.43
C MET A 1 -0.21 -3.07 5.11
N PRO A 2 -0.94 -3.76 4.22
CA PRO A 2 -0.28 -4.40 3.10
C PRO A 2 0.19 -3.38 2.04
N ALA A 3 1.48 -3.40 1.71
CA ALA A 3 2.09 -2.56 0.69
C ALA A 3 1.50 -2.82 -0.72
N PHE A 4 1.52 -1.82 -1.61
CA PHE A 4 1.34 -2.09 -3.04
C PHE A 4 2.48 -3.00 -3.50
N THR A 5 2.17 -4.11 -4.16
CA THR A 5 3.19 -5.03 -4.66
C THR A 5 2.96 -5.32 -6.14
N TYR A 6 4.02 -5.25 -6.94
CA TYR A 6 4.00 -5.62 -8.35
C TYR A 6 5.19 -6.53 -8.66
N LEU A 7 4.93 -7.62 -9.38
CA LEU A 7 5.94 -8.63 -9.69
C LEU A 7 6.47 -8.39 -11.11
N CYS A 8 7.67 -7.82 -11.22
CA CYS A 8 8.40 -7.75 -12.49
C CYS A 8 9.26 -9.01 -12.64
N LYS A 9 9.79 -9.24 -13.84
CA LYS A 9 10.58 -10.40 -14.21
C LYS A 9 11.84 -10.56 -13.35
N ASN A 10 12.56 -9.46 -13.12
CA ASN A 10 13.86 -9.47 -12.44
C ASN A 10 13.79 -8.95 -11.00
N VAL A 11 12.73 -8.22 -10.64
CA VAL A 11 12.52 -7.62 -9.32
C VAL A 11 11.05 -7.61 -8.95
N HIS A 12 10.72 -7.74 -7.68
CA HIS A 12 9.39 -7.40 -7.18
C HIS A 12 9.45 -6.05 -6.49
N ILE A 13 8.47 -5.20 -6.79
CA ILE A 13 8.40 -3.83 -6.29
C ILE A 13 7.32 -3.79 -5.22
N SER A 14 7.66 -3.32 -4.03
CA SER A 14 6.74 -3.09 -2.92
C SER A 14 6.77 -1.61 -2.51
N VAL A 15 5.61 -1.01 -2.25
CA VAL A 15 5.50 0.40 -1.84
C VAL A 15 4.61 0.50 -0.61
N ALA A 16 5.22 0.90 0.51
CA ALA A 16 4.57 1.05 1.80
C ALA A 16 4.90 2.43 2.39
N HIS A 17 3.89 3.24 2.71
CA HIS A 17 4.06 4.58 3.28
C HIS A 17 4.98 5.49 2.42
N ASN A 18 6.12 5.85 2.98
CA ASN A 18 7.17 6.62 2.33
C ASN A 18 8.33 5.72 1.89
N THR A 19 8.14 4.40 1.79
CA THR A 19 9.21 3.45 1.50
C THR A 19 8.89 2.65 0.24
N VAL A 20 9.87 2.53 -0.65
CA VAL A 20 9.89 1.54 -1.72
C VAL A 20 10.86 0.42 -1.33
N THR A 21 10.42 -0.81 -1.52
CA THR A 21 11.23 -2.00 -1.34
C THR A 21 11.35 -2.74 -2.66
N LEU A 22 12.58 -3.07 -3.05
CA LEU A 22 12.86 -3.92 -4.21
C LEU A 22 13.32 -5.27 -3.74
N TYR A 23 12.63 -6.34 -4.12
CA TYR A 23 13.02 -7.71 -3.85
C TYR A 23 13.61 -8.34 -5.11
N VAL A 24 14.70 -9.09 -4.96
CA VAL A 24 15.29 -9.87 -6.04
C VAL A 24 14.80 -11.31 -5.92
N PRO A 25 14.01 -11.83 -6.88
CA PRO A 25 13.50 -13.19 -6.83
C PRO A 25 14.63 -14.23 -6.89
N LYS A 26 14.54 -15.30 -6.10
CA LYS A 26 15.50 -16.42 -6.13
C LYS A 26 15.59 -17.11 -7.50
N THR A 27 14.58 -16.90 -8.34
CA THR A 27 14.46 -17.48 -9.69
C THR A 27 15.27 -16.74 -10.75
N VAL A 28 15.83 -15.55 -10.46
CA VAL A 28 16.63 -14.85 -11.47
C VAL A 28 17.96 -15.59 -11.70
N PRO A 29 18.42 -15.79 -12.95
CA PRO A 29 19.57 -16.65 -13.25
C PRO A 29 20.88 -16.26 -12.53
N TRP A 30 21.01 -14.99 -12.15
CA TRP A 30 22.20 -14.44 -11.51
C TRP A 30 22.10 -14.34 -9.98
N TYR A 31 21.00 -14.80 -9.37
CA TYR A 31 20.77 -14.71 -7.92
C TYR A 31 21.90 -15.36 -7.10
N SER A 32 22.32 -16.56 -7.51
CA SER A 32 23.40 -17.32 -6.85
C SER A 32 24.75 -16.59 -6.94
N LEU A 33 25.06 -16.01 -8.10
CA LEU A 33 26.27 -15.23 -8.31
C LEU A 33 26.28 -13.96 -7.46
N TYR A 34 25.14 -13.25 -7.39
CA TYR A 34 24.98 -12.08 -6.53
C TYR A 34 25.20 -12.42 -5.05
N GLN A 35 24.60 -13.52 -4.56
CA GLN A 35 24.79 -13.98 -3.17
C GLN A 35 26.27 -14.30 -2.86
N GLN A 36 26.97 -14.97 -3.77
CA GLN A 36 28.39 -15.27 -3.62
C GLN A 36 29.25 -14.01 -3.54
N ILE A 37 28.95 -13.00 -4.37
CA ILE A 37 29.69 -11.73 -4.38
C ILE A 37 29.41 -10.91 -3.11
N MET A 38 28.16 -10.85 -2.65
CA MET A 38 27.82 -10.17 -1.39
C MET A 38 28.51 -10.83 -0.19
N GLN A 39 28.58 -12.16 -0.15
CA GLN A 39 29.31 -12.89 0.90
C GLN A 39 30.81 -12.64 0.82
N ALA A 40 31.39 -12.58 -0.39
CA ALA A 40 32.82 -12.34 -0.60
C ALA A 40 33.24 -10.90 -0.24
N ASN A 41 32.44 -9.89 -0.62
CA ASN A 41 32.74 -8.48 -0.34
C ASN A 41 32.51 -8.08 1.13
N TYR A 42 31.72 -8.85 1.89
CA TYR A 42 31.58 -8.64 3.33
C TYR A 42 32.81 -9.14 4.13
N TYR A 43 33.71 -9.93 3.50
CA TYR A 43 34.87 -10.55 4.15
C TYR A 43 36.25 -10.20 3.56
N GLY A 44 36.36 -9.41 2.48
CA GLY A 44 37.64 -9.17 1.80
C GLY A 44 37.90 -7.73 1.38
N SER A 45 38.95 -7.11 1.94
CA SER A 45 39.45 -5.76 1.64
C SER A 45 40.20 -5.64 0.30
N THR A 46 39.94 -6.49 -0.69
CA THR A 46 40.67 -6.45 -1.97
C THR A 46 39.76 -6.08 -3.14
N GLN A 47 39.78 -4.79 -3.46
CA GLN A 47 39.37 -4.26 -4.77
C GLN A 47 40.27 -4.87 -5.85
N ALA A 48 39.82 -5.93 -6.53
CA ALA A 48 40.51 -6.39 -7.73
C ALA A 48 39.53 -6.97 -8.78
N ILE A 49 39.30 -6.17 -9.82
CA ILE A 49 39.19 -6.58 -11.23
C ILE A 49 38.19 -7.71 -11.52
N LEU A 50 36.90 -7.41 -11.40
CA LEU A 50 35.89 -8.04 -12.24
C LEU A 50 35.29 -6.94 -13.13
N LYS A 51 35.55 -7.03 -14.45
CA LYS A 51 34.77 -6.26 -15.42
C LYS A 51 33.29 -6.65 -15.20
N PRO A 52 32.39 -5.67 -15.00
CA PRO A 52 31.04 -5.97 -14.53
C PRO A 52 30.28 -6.69 -15.64
N ILE A 53 29.99 -7.96 -15.41
CA ILE A 53 28.87 -8.63 -16.06
C ILE A 53 27.61 -7.91 -15.55
N TRP A 54 26.61 -7.78 -16.41
CA TRP A 54 25.49 -6.83 -16.31
C TRP A 54 24.75 -6.72 -14.95
N PRO A 55 24.68 -7.68 -14.00
CA PRO A 55 23.96 -7.38 -12.75
C PRO A 55 24.83 -6.70 -11.67
N LEU A 56 26.11 -6.41 -11.92
CA LEU A 56 27.03 -5.82 -10.91
C LEU A 56 26.99 -4.29 -10.77
N HIS A 57 26.20 -3.58 -11.59
CA HIS A 57 25.91 -2.15 -11.36
C HIS A 57 24.80 -1.92 -10.32
N ILE A 58 24.27 -2.99 -9.71
CA ILE A 58 23.42 -2.90 -8.51
C ILE A 58 24.32 -2.82 -7.26
N TYR A 59 25.25 -1.87 -7.25
CA TYR A 59 25.94 -1.48 -6.02
C TYR A 59 24.98 -0.57 -5.25
N ASN A 60 23.96 -1.17 -4.62
CA ASN A 60 22.81 -0.47 -4.04
C ASN A 60 22.10 0.45 -5.06
N PRO A 61 20.93 0.08 -5.62
CA PRO A 61 20.21 0.96 -6.56
C PRO A 61 19.79 2.30 -5.91
N PHE A 62 20.00 2.44 -4.60
CA PHE A 62 19.72 3.59 -3.76
C PHE A 62 20.99 4.24 -3.17
N ASP A 63 22.16 4.11 -3.81
CA ASP A 63 23.33 4.90 -3.45
C ASP A 63 22.97 6.41 -3.48
N PRO A 64 22.98 7.13 -2.34
CA PRO A 64 22.59 8.53 -2.30
C PRO A 64 23.55 9.45 -3.09
N GLN A 65 24.74 8.97 -3.46
CA GLN A 65 25.65 9.69 -4.34
C GLN A 65 25.35 9.49 -5.82
N ASP A 66 24.57 8.46 -6.18
CA ASP A 66 24.14 8.22 -7.55
C ASP A 66 23.31 9.43 -8.05
N PRO A 67 23.71 10.08 -9.16
CA PRO A 67 22.95 11.17 -9.78
C PRO A 67 21.47 10.83 -10.03
N PHE A 68 21.16 9.56 -10.24
CA PHE A 68 19.81 9.07 -10.42
C PHE A 68 18.99 9.08 -9.14
N VAL A 69 19.59 8.69 -8.01
CA VAL A 69 18.96 8.71 -6.68
C VAL A 69 18.78 10.15 -6.19
N LYS A 70 19.67 11.06 -6.58
CA LYS A 70 19.50 12.51 -6.34
C LYS A 70 18.21 13.07 -6.96
N ARG A 71 17.69 12.47 -8.05
CA ARG A 71 16.39 12.85 -8.64
C ARG A 71 15.20 12.52 -7.74
N LEU A 72 15.35 11.56 -6.83
CA LEU A 72 14.32 11.15 -5.86
C LEU A 72 14.44 11.90 -4.51
N SER A 73 15.46 12.75 -4.35
CA SER A 73 15.81 13.40 -3.07
C SER A 73 14.67 14.26 -2.51
N PRO A 74 14.39 14.20 -1.19
CA PRO A 74 15.22 13.54 -0.17
C PRO A 74 14.77 12.10 0.13
N VAL A 75 15.69 11.15 -0.08
CA VAL A 75 15.55 9.71 0.24
C VAL A 75 16.68 9.24 1.15
N HIS A 76 16.38 8.28 2.03
CA HIS A 76 17.33 7.63 2.92
C HIS A 76 17.34 6.12 2.60
N PRO A 77 18.50 5.53 2.26
CA PRO A 77 18.62 4.08 2.21
C PRO A 77 18.48 3.51 3.62
N VAL A 78 17.76 2.40 3.75
CA VAL A 78 17.61 1.68 5.03
C VAL A 78 18.39 0.37 4.93
N HIS A 79 19.26 0.13 5.93
CA HIS A 79 20.08 -1.08 5.97
C HIS A 79 19.37 -2.22 6.72
N ARG A 80 19.65 -3.47 6.32
CA ARG A 80 19.07 -4.68 6.93
C ARG A 80 19.32 -4.78 8.44
N GLU A 81 20.46 -4.27 8.87
CA GLU A 81 20.92 -4.34 10.26
C GLU A 81 20.30 -3.26 11.15
N TYR A 82 19.50 -2.35 10.60
CA TYR A 82 18.88 -1.32 11.42
C TYR A 82 17.84 -1.94 12.35
N PRO A 83 17.79 -1.53 13.64
CA PRO A 83 16.86 -2.13 14.62
C PRO A 83 15.38 -2.01 14.24
N ASP A 84 15.06 -1.06 13.37
CA ASP A 84 13.72 -0.77 12.88
C ASP A 84 13.42 -1.43 11.52
N HIS A 85 14.32 -2.28 11.01
CA HIS A 85 14.21 -2.89 9.68
C HIS A 85 12.87 -3.63 9.48
N GLU A 86 12.40 -4.34 10.50
CA GLU A 86 11.15 -5.10 10.45
C GLU A 86 9.93 -4.22 10.12
N TYR A 87 9.96 -2.94 10.48
CA TYR A 87 8.85 -2.02 10.25
C TYR A 87 8.72 -1.55 8.80
N TYR A 88 9.66 -1.92 7.92
CA TYR A 88 9.61 -1.62 6.48
C TYR A 88 9.00 -2.75 5.64
N HIS A 89 8.70 -3.90 6.27
CA HIS A 89 8.05 -5.04 5.65
C HIS A 89 6.56 -5.06 5.94
N ASP A 90 5.88 -4.15 5.28
CA ASP A 90 4.43 -4.08 5.25
C ASP A 90 3.86 -4.91 4.09
N ASP A 91 4.67 -5.69 3.36
CA ASP A 91 4.24 -6.61 2.30
C ASP A 91 4.25 -8.08 2.76
N ALA A 92 3.77 -8.97 1.88
CA ALA A 92 3.76 -10.42 2.10
C ALA A 92 4.91 -11.15 1.39
N LEU A 93 5.92 -10.41 0.91
CA LEU A 93 7.06 -11.01 0.23
C LEU A 93 8.01 -11.63 1.26
N ASP A 94 8.81 -12.60 0.79
CA ASP A 94 9.81 -13.29 1.61
C ASP A 94 10.81 -12.28 2.17
N ARG A 95 10.71 -11.98 3.47
CA ARG A 95 11.59 -11.04 4.19
C ARG A 95 13.04 -11.51 4.22
N GLU A 96 13.29 -12.79 3.99
CA GLU A 96 14.64 -13.36 3.89
C GLU A 96 15.19 -13.33 2.46
N ALA A 97 14.37 -12.98 1.47
CA ALA A 97 14.88 -12.74 0.12
C ALA A 97 15.76 -11.49 0.10
N THR A 98 16.72 -11.42 -0.81
CA THR A 98 17.49 -10.20 -1.04
C THR A 98 16.54 -9.05 -1.37
N HIS A 99 16.61 -7.98 -0.58
CA HIS A 99 15.82 -6.79 -0.82
C HIS A 99 16.55 -5.51 -0.43
N PHE A 100 16.05 -4.40 -0.97
CA PHE A 100 16.60 -3.06 -0.75
C PHE A 100 15.46 -2.11 -0.42
N HIS A 101 15.66 -1.27 0.59
CA HIS A 101 14.69 -0.28 1.03
C HIS A 101 15.15 1.14 0.71
N MET A 102 14.23 1.95 0.20
CA MET A 102 14.41 3.37 -0.05
C MET A 102 13.29 4.15 0.62
N LYS A 103 13.64 4.95 1.62
CA LYS A 103 12.69 5.73 2.41
C LYS A 103 12.71 7.20 2.00
N PHE A 104 11.65 7.67 1.38
CA PHE A 104 11.38 9.06 1.08
C PHE A 104 11.11 9.84 2.37
N THR A 105 11.46 11.12 2.40
CA THR A 105 11.09 12.03 3.51
C THR A 105 9.61 12.43 3.53
N ARG A 106 8.88 12.08 2.46
CA ARG A 106 7.46 12.33 2.26
C ARG A 106 6.79 11.08 1.67
N ASN A 107 5.46 11.00 1.73
CA ASN A 107 4.73 9.94 1.00
C ASN A 107 5.04 10.00 -0.50
N ILE A 108 5.09 8.84 -1.12
CA ILE A 108 5.45 8.66 -2.52
C ILE A 108 4.27 9.10 -3.38
N SER A 109 4.46 10.15 -4.18
CA SER A 109 3.49 10.58 -5.18
C SER A 109 3.56 9.72 -6.45
N ALA A 110 2.55 9.83 -7.31
CA ALA A 110 2.61 9.21 -8.63
C ALA A 110 3.81 9.68 -9.46
N GLN A 111 4.20 10.96 -9.34
CA GLN A 111 5.39 11.46 -10.01
C GLN A 111 6.67 10.85 -9.43
N ASP A 112 6.77 10.74 -8.10
CA ASP A 112 7.92 10.09 -7.45
C ASP A 112 8.05 8.63 -7.91
N PHE A 113 6.92 7.92 -8.01
CA PHE A 113 6.90 6.53 -8.44
C PHE A 113 7.22 6.36 -9.94
N ASP A 114 6.73 7.24 -10.82
CA ASP A 114 7.10 7.23 -12.24
C ASP A 114 8.60 7.50 -12.45
N VAL A 115 9.16 8.46 -11.71
CA VAL A 115 10.61 8.73 -11.73
C VAL A 115 11.38 7.50 -11.24
N PHE A 116 10.91 6.86 -10.17
CA PHE A 116 11.49 5.62 -9.68
C PHE A 116 11.48 4.50 -10.72
N LEU A 117 10.34 4.22 -11.37
CA LEU A 117 10.27 3.21 -12.42
C LEU A 117 11.13 3.58 -13.64
N THR A 118 11.23 4.87 -13.96
CA THR A 118 12.12 5.35 -15.03
C THR A 118 13.59 5.04 -14.72
N ILE A 119 14.02 5.21 -13.46
CA ILE A 119 15.37 4.82 -13.01
C ILE A 119 15.59 3.32 -13.23
N LEU A 120 14.59 2.48 -12.92
CA LEU A 120 14.71 1.04 -13.14
C LEU A 120 14.84 0.67 -14.62
N VAL A 121 14.14 1.37 -15.52
CA VAL A 121 14.29 1.20 -16.97
C VAL A 121 15.65 1.66 -17.46
N GLU A 122 16.12 2.84 -17.02
CA GLU A 122 17.44 3.37 -17.40
C GLU A 122 18.59 2.48 -16.92
N LYS A 123 18.40 1.76 -15.82
CA LYS A 123 19.34 0.77 -15.28
C LYS A 123 19.16 -0.64 -15.84
N ASP A 124 18.25 -0.83 -16.79
CA ASP A 124 17.91 -2.13 -17.40
C ASP A 124 17.46 -3.19 -16.36
N ILE A 125 16.84 -2.75 -15.26
CA ILE A 125 16.30 -3.62 -14.20
C ILE A 125 14.92 -4.15 -14.62
N ILE A 126 14.11 -3.28 -15.23
CA ILE A 126 12.80 -3.61 -15.82
C ILE A 126 12.73 -3.03 -17.23
N ASP A 127 11.88 -3.59 -18.09
CA ASP A 127 11.63 -3.02 -19.41
C ASP A 127 10.53 -1.93 -19.41
N ARG A 128 10.35 -1.26 -20.56
CA ARG A 128 9.34 -0.20 -20.69
C ARG A 128 7.90 -0.69 -20.50
N ASN A 129 7.60 -1.92 -20.92
CA ASN A 129 6.25 -2.50 -20.76
C ASN A 129 5.98 -2.81 -19.29
N GLU A 130 6.98 -3.34 -18.58
CA GLU A 130 6.91 -3.58 -17.13
C GLU A 130 6.74 -2.27 -16.37
N LYS A 131 7.46 -1.20 -16.76
CA LYS A 131 7.24 0.15 -16.22
C LYS A 131 5.78 0.58 -16.41
N GLU A 132 5.27 0.55 -17.63
CA GLU A 132 3.91 1.03 -17.94
C GLU A 132 2.85 0.22 -17.18
N ALA A 133 2.95 -1.11 -17.19
CA ALA A 133 2.01 -1.99 -16.50
C ALA A 133 2.04 -1.81 -14.98
N CYS A 134 3.23 -1.68 -14.38
CA CYS A 134 3.40 -1.41 -12.96
C CYS A 134 2.83 -0.04 -12.59
N PHE A 135 3.09 0.99 -13.40
CA PHE A 135 2.57 2.34 -13.16
C PHE A 135 1.04 2.39 -13.26
N ILE A 136 0.44 1.74 -14.25
CA ILE A 136 -1.03 1.63 -14.38
C ILE A 136 -1.62 0.90 -13.16
N ALA A 137 -1.02 -0.22 -12.75
CA ALA A 137 -1.46 -0.96 -11.57
C ALA A 137 -1.39 -0.11 -10.29
N PHE A 138 -0.32 0.67 -10.15
CA PHE A 138 -0.16 1.63 -9.07
C PHE A 138 -1.27 2.71 -9.09
N ILE A 139 -1.52 3.35 -10.24
CA ILE A 139 -2.58 4.36 -10.36
C ILE A 139 -3.95 3.77 -10.00
N HIS A 140 -4.30 2.61 -10.54
CA HIS A 140 -5.56 1.92 -10.23
C HIS A 140 -5.68 1.63 -8.73
N ALA A 141 -4.62 1.14 -8.10
CA ALA A 141 -4.59 0.90 -6.65
C ALA A 141 -4.84 2.17 -5.83
N SER A 142 -4.32 3.34 -6.24
CA SER A 142 -4.65 4.59 -5.54
C SER A 142 -6.07 5.08 -5.78
N GLN A 143 -6.62 4.89 -6.97
CA GLN A 143 -8.00 5.28 -7.26
C GLN A 143 -9.00 4.43 -6.46
N ASP A 144 -8.76 3.13 -6.39
CA ASP A 144 -9.55 2.19 -5.59
C ASP A 144 -9.53 2.58 -4.10
N ALA A 145 -8.38 2.99 -3.55
CA ALA A 145 -8.29 3.49 -2.18
C ALA A 145 -9.14 4.75 -1.94
N VAL A 146 -9.20 5.67 -2.92
CA VAL A 146 -10.06 6.86 -2.85
C VAL A 146 -11.53 6.48 -2.87
N SER A 147 -11.94 5.58 -3.77
CA SER A 147 -13.33 5.09 -3.83
C SER A 147 -13.73 4.46 -2.50
N LYS A 148 -12.91 3.55 -1.97
CA LYS A 148 -13.16 2.87 -0.69
C LYS A 148 -13.33 3.83 0.47
N PHE A 149 -12.53 4.89 0.53
CA PHE A 149 -12.73 5.93 1.55
C PHE A 149 -14.11 6.58 1.44
N TYR A 150 -14.55 6.94 0.24
CA TYR A 150 -15.86 7.55 0.06
C TYR A 150 -17.02 6.58 0.28
N ASP A 151 -16.84 5.30 -0.06
CA ASP A 151 -17.80 4.24 0.23
C ASP A 151 -17.99 4.08 1.75
N GLU A 152 -16.89 4.01 2.51
CA GLU A 152 -16.96 3.96 3.98
C GLU A 152 -17.53 5.25 4.59
N LEU A 153 -17.20 6.41 4.03
CA LEU A 153 -17.79 7.68 4.45
C LEU A 153 -19.32 7.69 4.24
N ALA A 154 -19.81 7.10 3.15
CA ALA A 154 -21.24 6.94 2.90
C ALA A 154 -21.90 5.98 3.90
N VAL A 155 -21.22 4.89 4.29
CA VAL A 155 -21.69 3.98 5.35
C VAL A 155 -21.82 4.72 6.69
N VAL A 156 -20.83 5.55 7.06
CA VAL A 156 -20.90 6.40 8.26
C VAL A 156 -22.11 7.32 8.18
N GLN A 157 -22.35 7.96 7.04
CA GLN A 157 -23.49 8.85 6.82
C GLN A 157 -24.83 8.13 6.98
N LEU A 158 -24.99 6.96 6.35
CA LEU A 158 -26.21 6.16 6.42
C LEU A 158 -26.49 5.71 7.87
N LYS A 159 -25.46 5.30 8.61
CA LYS A 159 -25.64 4.95 10.03
C LYS A 159 -25.93 6.15 10.92
N ALA A 160 -25.36 7.32 10.62
CA ALA A 160 -25.69 8.56 11.31
C ALA A 160 -27.17 8.91 11.12
N PHE A 161 -27.69 8.80 9.88
CA PHE A 161 -29.11 8.96 9.61
C PHE A 161 -29.97 7.94 10.37
N ALA A 162 -29.58 6.66 10.37
CA ALA A 162 -30.32 5.63 11.11
C ALA A 162 -30.38 5.90 12.62
N LEU A 163 -29.30 6.43 13.22
CA LEU A 163 -29.33 6.87 14.62
C LEU A 163 -30.25 8.07 14.83
N ARG A 164 -30.21 9.07 13.94
CA ARG A 164 -31.12 10.23 13.97
C ARG A 164 -32.59 9.83 13.87
N GLU A 165 -32.93 8.88 13.00
CA GLU A 165 -34.33 8.41 12.92
C GLU A 165 -34.78 7.77 14.24
N LYS A 166 -33.90 7.04 14.93
CA LYS A 166 -34.20 6.45 16.24
C LYS A 166 -34.34 7.49 17.36
N THR A 167 -33.78 8.69 17.23
CA THR A 167 -33.96 9.74 18.25
C THR A 167 -35.40 10.25 18.28
N LYS A 168 -36.15 10.18 17.16
CA LYS A 168 -37.57 10.57 17.12
C LYS A 168 -38.42 9.75 18.07
N THR A 169 -38.07 8.47 18.27
CA THR A 169 -38.81 7.54 19.14
C THR A 169 -38.17 7.35 20.51
N ASN A 170 -36.84 7.45 20.61
CA ASN A 170 -36.12 7.27 21.87
C ASN A 170 -34.90 8.21 21.94
N PRO A 171 -35.12 9.51 22.23
CA PRO A 171 -34.06 10.50 22.25
C PRO A 171 -33.06 10.25 23.38
N GLN A 172 -33.52 9.80 24.56
CA GLN A 172 -32.66 9.57 25.73
C GLN A 172 -31.56 8.54 25.46
N THR A 173 -31.86 7.51 24.66
CA THR A 173 -30.87 6.48 24.31
C THR A 173 -30.02 6.83 23.09
N TYR A 174 -30.58 7.49 22.07
CA TYR A 174 -29.91 7.62 20.77
C TYR A 174 -29.33 9.01 20.46
N GLN A 175 -29.73 10.06 21.19
CA GLN A 175 -29.36 11.44 20.84
C GLN A 175 -27.84 11.64 20.81
N LYS A 176 -27.14 11.26 21.89
CA LYS A 176 -25.68 11.39 21.98
C LYS A 176 -24.94 10.67 20.86
N ALA A 177 -25.38 9.46 20.53
CA ALA A 177 -24.79 8.67 19.45
C ALA A 177 -25.09 9.27 18.08
N ALA A 178 -26.30 9.77 17.85
CA ALA A 178 -26.66 10.44 16.61
C ALA A 178 -25.79 11.69 16.39
N ASP A 179 -25.61 12.49 17.43
CA ASP A 179 -24.77 13.69 17.38
C ASP A 179 -23.30 13.34 17.13
N ALA A 180 -22.77 12.33 17.85
CA ALA A 180 -21.40 11.84 17.64
C ALA A 180 -21.18 11.28 16.22
N ALA A 181 -22.17 10.59 15.65
CA ALA A 181 -22.09 10.03 14.30
C ALA A 181 -22.12 11.12 13.21
N VAL A 182 -22.97 12.13 13.38
CA VAL A 182 -23.03 13.29 12.48
C VAL A 182 -21.73 14.09 12.56
N GLU A 183 -21.24 14.36 13.76
CA GLU A 183 -19.96 15.07 13.95
C GLU A 183 -18.79 14.31 13.31
N LEU A 184 -18.77 12.98 13.46
CA LEU A 184 -17.78 12.13 12.80
C LEU A 184 -17.85 12.27 11.28
N TYR A 185 -19.03 12.11 10.69
CA TYR A 185 -19.21 12.23 9.24
C TYR A 185 -18.73 13.59 8.71
N ASP A 186 -19.17 14.68 9.34
CA ASP A 186 -18.84 16.04 8.90
C ASP A 186 -17.33 16.30 9.00
N THR A 187 -16.70 15.84 10.09
CA THR A 187 -15.26 15.98 10.27
C THR A 187 -14.50 15.22 9.20
N LEU A 188 -14.80 13.92 8.99
CA LEU A 188 -14.13 13.10 7.98
C LEU A 188 -14.28 13.69 6.57
N LYS A 189 -15.48 14.17 6.22
CA LYS A 189 -15.76 14.80 4.94
C LYS A 189 -14.96 16.09 4.73
N ASN A 190 -14.90 16.95 5.74
CA ASN A 190 -14.20 18.23 5.66
C ASN A 190 -12.68 18.06 5.60
N GLU A 191 -12.14 17.14 6.39
CA GLU A 191 -10.72 16.79 6.36
C GLU A 191 -10.36 16.18 5.00
N ALA A 192 -11.18 15.28 4.46
CA ALA A 192 -10.97 14.70 3.13
C ALA A 192 -10.98 15.76 2.03
N LYS A 193 -11.95 16.69 2.06
CA LYS A 193 -12.02 17.80 1.12
C LYS A 193 -10.74 18.65 1.17
N THR A 194 -10.27 18.97 2.37
CA THR A 194 -9.04 19.76 2.58
C THR A 194 -7.82 19.04 2.03
N TYR A 195 -7.68 17.75 2.33
CA TYR A 195 -6.58 16.93 1.85
C TYR A 195 -6.59 16.77 0.32
N PHE A 196 -7.71 16.40 -0.27
CA PHE A 196 -7.79 16.13 -1.70
C PHE A 196 -7.68 17.39 -2.57
N ASN A 197 -8.04 18.57 -2.04
CA ASN A 197 -7.81 19.85 -2.73
C ASN A 197 -6.33 20.26 -2.79
N ASN A 198 -5.49 19.74 -1.90
CA ASN A 198 -4.05 20.02 -1.88
C ASN A 198 -3.29 18.80 -1.38
N LYS A 199 -3.14 17.79 -2.25
CA LYS A 199 -2.51 16.52 -1.90
C LYS A 199 -1.00 16.71 -1.71
N ASN A 200 -0.53 16.55 -0.48
CA ASN A 200 0.88 16.42 -0.14
C ASN A 200 1.03 15.70 1.21
N ALA A 201 2.25 15.30 1.56
CA ALA A 201 2.50 14.51 2.78
C ALA A 201 2.12 15.23 4.08
N LYS A 202 2.38 16.55 4.17
CA LYS A 202 1.99 17.34 5.35
C LYS A 202 0.47 17.37 5.53
N ASN A 203 -0.26 17.57 4.44
CA ASN A 203 -1.73 17.60 4.45
C ASN A 203 -2.32 16.20 4.68
N TYR A 204 -1.67 15.14 4.21
CA TYR A 204 -2.07 13.76 4.54
C TYR A 204 -1.90 13.48 6.04
N GLU A 205 -0.76 13.80 6.64
CA GLU A 205 -0.56 13.56 8.07
C GLU A 205 -1.53 14.38 8.94
N LEU A 206 -1.85 15.61 8.52
CA LEU A 206 -2.88 16.42 9.16
C LEU A 206 -4.26 15.74 9.06
N PHE A 207 -4.67 15.36 7.85
CA PHE A 207 -5.91 14.63 7.57
C PHE A 207 -6.02 13.37 8.42
N ARG A 208 -4.99 12.51 8.38
CA ARG A 208 -4.92 11.25 9.12
C ARG A 208 -5.03 11.49 10.62
N SER A 209 -4.27 12.45 11.15
CA SER A 209 -4.27 12.79 12.58
C SER A 209 -5.63 13.31 13.03
N ASN A 210 -6.25 14.20 12.27
CA ASN A 210 -7.57 14.76 12.58
C ASN A 210 -8.67 13.70 12.49
N CYS A 211 -8.66 12.86 11.45
CA CYS A 211 -9.61 11.75 11.32
C CYS A 211 -9.45 10.75 12.47
N LYS A 212 -8.22 10.40 12.85
CA LYS A 212 -7.95 9.52 14.00
C LYS A 212 -8.50 10.09 15.30
N LYS A 213 -8.34 11.40 15.54
CA LYS A 213 -8.91 12.09 16.71
C LYS A 213 -10.44 12.07 16.68
N ALA A 214 -11.05 12.34 15.53
CA ALA A 214 -12.50 12.31 15.35
C ALA A 214 -13.08 10.91 15.61
N ILE A 215 -12.46 9.87 15.04
CA ILE A 215 -12.85 8.47 15.28
C ILE A 215 -12.71 8.11 16.75
N LYS A 216 -11.60 8.48 17.40
CA LYS A 216 -11.40 8.23 18.83
C LYS A 216 -12.47 8.92 19.68
N LYS A 217 -12.78 10.19 19.40
CA LYS A 217 -13.83 10.94 20.09
C LYS A 217 -15.20 10.28 19.91
N ALA A 218 -15.59 10.01 18.67
CA ALA A 218 -16.88 9.39 18.36
C ALA A 218 -17.00 7.97 18.93
N SER A 219 -15.91 7.23 19.04
CA SER A 219 -15.90 5.86 19.55
C SER A 219 -16.37 5.73 21.00
N ILE A 220 -16.27 6.80 21.80
CA ILE A 220 -16.75 6.85 23.19
C ILE A 220 -18.24 6.52 23.25
N GLU A 221 -19.01 7.08 22.32
CA GLU A 221 -20.46 6.86 22.26
C GLU A 221 -20.83 5.74 21.29
N LEU A 222 -20.24 5.74 20.09
CA LEU A 222 -20.68 4.88 18.99
C LEU A 222 -20.41 3.40 19.24
N LYS A 223 -19.32 3.02 19.92
CA LYS A 223 -19.02 1.60 20.19
C LYS A 223 -20.08 0.89 21.02
N ASN A 224 -20.88 1.64 21.77
CA ASN A 224 -21.99 1.10 22.57
C ASN A 224 -23.22 0.76 21.71
N HIS A 225 -23.22 1.12 20.42
CA HIS A 225 -24.31 0.85 19.49
C HIS A 225 -23.93 -0.24 18.48
N ARG A 226 -24.83 -1.22 18.28
CA ARG A 226 -24.59 -2.41 17.45
C ARG A 226 -24.04 -2.07 16.05
N GLY A 227 -22.93 -2.73 15.69
CA GLY A 227 -22.29 -2.66 14.38
C GLY A 227 -21.49 -1.38 14.11
N TRP A 228 -21.39 -0.43 15.05
CA TRP A 228 -20.52 0.73 14.86
C TRP A 228 -19.03 0.42 15.05
N GLY A 229 -18.69 -0.65 15.80
CA GLY A 229 -17.31 -1.14 15.89
C GLY A 229 -16.70 -1.40 14.51
N ASP A 230 -17.42 -2.15 13.67
CA ASP A 230 -16.98 -2.51 12.31
C ASP A 230 -16.85 -1.29 11.41
N VAL A 231 -17.82 -0.36 11.48
CA VAL A 231 -17.79 0.89 10.69
C VAL A 231 -16.58 1.74 11.04
N LEU A 232 -16.28 1.90 12.33
CA LEU A 232 -15.11 2.67 12.79
C LEU A 232 -13.80 2.00 12.36
N LEU A 233 -13.75 0.67 12.35
CA LEU A 233 -12.60 -0.09 11.88
C LEU A 233 -12.41 0.08 10.37
N ASN A 234 -13.48 -0.09 9.59
CA ASN A 234 -13.44 0.00 8.12
C ASN A 234 -13.05 1.40 7.65
N VAL A 235 -13.65 2.45 8.22
CA VAL A 235 -13.28 3.83 7.86
C VAL A 235 -11.84 4.15 8.27
N THR A 236 -11.36 3.60 9.40
CA THR A 236 -9.95 3.71 9.80
C THR A 236 -9.03 3.06 8.77
N ALA A 237 -9.37 1.84 8.31
CA ALA A 237 -8.61 1.15 7.28
C ALA A 237 -8.60 1.93 5.96
N ALA A 238 -9.73 2.52 5.57
CA ALA A 238 -9.84 3.32 4.36
C ALA A 238 -9.02 4.62 4.42
N ILE A 239 -9.04 5.34 5.56
CA ILE A 239 -8.19 6.52 5.80
C ILE A 239 -6.71 6.17 5.65
N LEU A 240 -6.30 5.04 6.22
CA LEU A 240 -4.92 4.61 6.13
C LEU A 240 -4.53 4.18 4.70
N GLY A 241 -5.46 3.59 3.95
CA GLY A 241 -5.31 3.28 2.52
C GLY A 241 -5.14 4.53 1.64
N LEU A 242 -5.60 5.70 2.09
CA LEU A 242 -5.31 6.99 1.42
C LEU A 242 -3.86 7.45 1.62
N GLY A 243 -3.20 6.97 2.69
CA GLY A 243 -1.80 7.26 2.99
C GLY A 243 -0.83 6.50 2.13
N VAL A 244 -1.19 5.26 1.78
CA VAL A 244 -0.60 4.43 0.73
C VAL A 244 -1.58 3.33 0.30
N PHE A 245 -1.67 3.19 -1.03
CA PHE A 245 -2.22 2.14 -1.89
C PHE A 245 -2.78 0.88 -1.21
N TYR A 246 -4.10 0.82 -1.10
CA TYR A 246 -4.86 -0.39 -0.78
C TYR A 246 -4.85 -1.35 -1.99
N ALA A 247 -3.85 -2.20 -2.12
CA ALA A 247 -3.85 -3.21 -3.19
C ALA A 247 -3.18 -4.54 -2.82
N VAL A 248 -3.43 -5.07 -1.63
CA VAL A 248 -3.15 -6.51 -1.35
C VAL A 248 -4.12 -7.14 -0.33
N ALA A 249 -4.84 -6.35 0.49
CA ALA A 249 -5.76 -6.93 1.51
C ALA A 249 -6.85 -7.86 0.93
N LEU A 250 -7.14 -7.77 -0.38
CA LEU A 250 -8.10 -8.64 -1.06
C LEU A 250 -7.46 -9.84 -1.76
N GLY A 251 -6.22 -9.75 -2.25
CA GLY A 251 -5.60 -10.80 -3.07
C GLY A 251 -5.04 -11.98 -2.27
N ILE A 252 -4.39 -11.69 -1.13
CA ILE A 252 -3.70 -12.74 -0.35
C ILE A 252 -4.64 -13.42 0.65
N ASN A 253 -5.62 -12.67 1.18
CA ASN A 253 -6.61 -13.25 2.09
C ASN A 253 -7.58 -14.20 1.36
N TYR A 254 -7.88 -13.94 0.08
CA TYR A 254 -8.70 -14.85 -0.75
C TYR A 254 -8.01 -16.19 -1.02
N ALA A 255 -6.70 -16.17 -1.36
CA ALA A 255 -5.92 -17.38 -1.62
C ALA A 255 -5.76 -18.29 -0.39
N TRP A 256 -5.86 -17.74 0.83
CA TRP A 256 -5.65 -18.50 2.08
C TRP A 256 -6.96 -18.85 2.82
N THR A 257 -8.01 -18.04 2.68
CA THR A 257 -9.28 -18.22 3.43
C THR A 257 -10.50 -18.54 2.55
N HIS A 258 -10.30 -18.71 1.23
CA HIS A 258 -11.40 -18.88 0.27
C HIS A 258 -12.46 -17.76 0.32
N GLY A 259 -12.12 -16.60 0.90
CA GLY A 259 -13.02 -15.47 1.07
C GLY A 259 -13.89 -15.48 2.34
N GLU A 260 -13.76 -16.45 3.24
CA GLU A 260 -14.61 -16.54 4.45
C GLU A 260 -14.31 -15.47 5.52
N HIS A 261 -13.14 -14.81 5.44
CA HIS A 261 -12.72 -13.76 6.38
C HIS A 261 -12.40 -12.42 5.71
N LEU A 262 -13.01 -12.18 4.54
CA LEU A 262 -12.94 -10.87 3.91
C LEU A 262 -13.94 -9.92 4.58
N PHE A 263 -13.41 -8.83 5.17
CA PHE A 263 -14.22 -7.75 5.75
C PHE A 263 -15.03 -6.96 4.70
N PHE A 264 -14.82 -7.21 3.40
CA PHE A 264 -15.58 -6.62 2.28
C PHE A 264 -15.99 -7.70 1.29
N HIS A 265 -17.30 -7.82 1.02
CA HIS A 265 -17.82 -8.59 -0.11
C HIS A 265 -17.72 -7.71 -1.36
N CYS A 266 -16.76 -8.02 -2.24
CA CYS A 266 -16.49 -7.23 -3.43
C CYS A 266 -16.80 -8.05 -4.68
N ASP A 267 -18.03 -7.98 -5.19
CA ASP A 267 -18.37 -8.48 -6.52
C ASP A 267 -18.19 -7.36 -7.56
N THR A 268 -16.95 -7.09 -7.97
CA THR A 268 -16.67 -6.17 -9.09
C THR A 268 -16.48 -6.96 -10.39
N ASP A 269 -16.80 -6.33 -11.53
CA ASP A 269 -16.83 -6.99 -12.84
C ASP A 269 -15.49 -7.59 -13.30
N SER A 270 -14.37 -7.13 -12.75
CA SER A 270 -13.05 -7.74 -12.95
C SER A 270 -12.96 -9.15 -12.35
N ILE A 271 -13.59 -9.39 -11.20
CA ILE A 271 -13.67 -10.71 -10.55
C ILE A 271 -14.60 -11.64 -11.33
N LYS A 272 -15.68 -11.12 -11.94
CA LYS A 272 -16.51 -11.90 -12.87
C LYS A 272 -15.73 -12.33 -14.11
N LYS A 273 -14.82 -11.49 -14.62
CA LYS A 273 -13.95 -11.83 -15.76
C LYS A 273 -12.93 -12.90 -15.40
N ILE A 274 -12.35 -12.84 -14.20
CA ILE A 274 -11.42 -13.86 -13.69
C ILE A 274 -12.15 -15.20 -13.48
N LYS A 275 -13.35 -15.19 -12.86
CA LYS A 275 -14.19 -16.39 -12.72
C LYS A 275 -14.51 -17.03 -14.08
N LYS A 276 -14.87 -16.22 -15.09
CA LYS A 276 -15.11 -16.72 -16.45
C LYS A 276 -13.87 -17.31 -17.11
N LEU A 277 -12.69 -16.77 -16.82
CA LEU A 277 -11.41 -17.31 -17.29
C LEU A 277 -11.06 -18.65 -16.61
N GLU A 278 -11.29 -18.76 -15.30
CA GLU A 278 -11.08 -19.99 -14.52
C GLU A 278 -12.06 -21.11 -14.91
N GLU A 279 -13.32 -20.76 -15.19
CA GLU A 279 -14.33 -21.68 -15.71
C GLU A 279 -13.95 -22.19 -17.11
N ALA A 280 -13.46 -21.32 -17.99
CA ALA A 280 -12.99 -21.69 -19.33
C ALA A 280 -11.75 -22.62 -19.27
N GLN A 281 -10.82 -22.34 -18.36
CA GLN A 281 -9.64 -23.17 -18.14
C GLN A 281 -9.99 -24.55 -17.56
N SER A 282 -10.95 -24.60 -16.62
CA SER A 282 -11.43 -25.85 -16.02
C SER A 282 -12.22 -26.71 -17.01
N ALA A 283 -12.91 -26.10 -17.98
CA ALA A 283 -13.59 -26.80 -19.06
C ALA A 283 -12.60 -27.41 -20.07
N LEU A 284 -11.48 -26.72 -20.34
CA LEU A 284 -10.40 -27.21 -21.20
C LEU A 284 -9.59 -28.37 -20.59
N LEU A 285 -9.51 -28.44 -19.27
CA LEU A 285 -8.80 -29.51 -18.53
C LEU A 285 -9.68 -30.74 -18.24
N ARG A 286 -10.94 -30.74 -18.69
CA ARG A 286 -11.90 -31.85 -18.55
C ARG A 286 -12.17 -32.62 -19.85
N ILE A 287 -11.38 -32.38 -20.89
CA ILE A 287 -11.33 -33.15 -22.16
C ILE A 287 -10.00 -33.90 -22.18
#